data_AF-A0A150FZI3-F1
#
_entry.id   AF-A0A150FZI3-F1
#
_cell.length_a   1.000
_cell.length_b   1.000
_cell.length_c   1.000
_cell.angle_alpha   90.00
_cell.angle_beta   90.00
_cell.angle_gamma   90.00
#
_symmetry.space_group_name_H-M   'P 1'
#
loop_
_entity.id
_entity.type
_entity.pdbx_description
1 polymer ?
#
loop_
_entity_poly.entity_id
_entity_poly.type
_entity_poly.pdbx_seq_one_letter_code
_entity_poly.pdbx_strand_id
1 'polypeptide(L)'
;MDLRSQVRNYTMTLKNTKTPPAVKDEDKSENQHYRSLQGLSNGVEVPYDSTLRVVVHEGSRTPKLPPRQTQKHPVSSAREQ
;
A
#
# COMPACT_ATOMS: atom_id res chain seq x y z
N MET A 1 6.67 34.67 2.54
CA MET A 1 6.02 33.41 2.09
C MET A 1 6.36 33.24 0.62
N ASP A 2 6.87 32.08 0.20
CA ASP A 2 7.28 31.88 -1.21
C ASP A 2 6.13 31.31 -2.07
N LEU A 3 6.17 31.54 -3.38
CA LEU A 3 5.15 31.09 -4.33
C LEU A 3 5.02 29.56 -4.41
N ARG A 4 6.13 28.82 -4.27
CA ARG A 4 6.14 27.34 -4.30
C ARG A 4 5.41 26.75 -3.10
N SER A 5 5.56 27.38 -1.94
CA SER A 5 4.87 27.04 -0.70
C SER A 5 3.38 27.35 -0.81
N GLN A 6 3.00 28.47 -1.44
CA GLN A 6 1.59 28.78 -1.68
C GLN A 6 0.92 27.74 -2.59
N VAL A 7 1.56 27.38 -3.71
CA VAL A 7 1.06 26.35 -4.64
C VAL A 7 0.99 24.97 -3.97
N ARG A 8 2.01 24.59 -3.19
CA ARG A 8 2.03 23.33 -2.45
C ARG A 8 0.89 23.27 -1.44
N ASN A 9 0.70 24.32 -0.65
CA ASN A 9 -0.35 24.39 0.37
C ASN A 9 -1.73 24.30 -0.26
N TYR A 10 -1.98 25.07 -1.33
CA TYR A 10 -3.25 25.00 -2.08
C TYR A 10 -3.52 23.59 -2.62
N THR A 11 -2.51 22.95 -3.21
CA THR A 11 -2.62 21.58 -3.73
C THR A 11 -2.92 20.57 -2.62
N MET A 12 -2.30 20.73 -1.44
CA MET A 12 -2.56 19.86 -0.29
C MET A 12 -3.96 20.05 0.28
N THR A 13 -4.48 21.28 0.33
CA THR A 13 -5.87 21.54 0.72
C THR A 13 -6.84 20.80 -0.18
N LEU A 14 -6.67 20.88 -1.51
CA LEU A 14 -7.52 20.16 -2.46
C LEU A 14 -7.44 18.63 -2.32
N LYS A 15 -6.28 18.09 -1.94
CA LYS A 15 -6.11 16.66 -1.68
C LYS A 15 -6.79 16.24 -0.38
N ASN A 16 -6.67 17.04 0.69
CA ASN A 16 -7.23 16.73 2.00
C ASN A 16 -8.76 16.83 2.07
N THR A 17 -9.38 17.65 1.20
CA THR A 17 -10.85 17.73 1.10
C THR A 17 -11.47 16.55 0.35
N LYS A 18 -10.67 15.79 -0.39
CA LYS A 18 -11.13 14.60 -1.11
C LYS A 18 -11.06 13.39 -0.18
N THR A 19 -11.99 12.45 -0.33
CA THR A 19 -11.87 11.14 0.30
C THR A 19 -10.62 10.45 -0.23
N PRO A 20 -9.68 10.03 0.63
CA PRO A 20 -8.48 9.36 0.18
C PRO A 20 -8.86 8.03 -0.49
N PRO A 21 -8.27 7.69 -1.64
CA PRO A 21 -8.53 6.40 -2.27
C PRO A 21 -7.99 5.28 -1.38
N ALA A 22 -8.72 4.16 -1.31
CA ALA A 22 -8.29 2.98 -0.54
C ALA A 22 -7.05 2.29 -1.15
N VAL A 23 -6.84 2.50 -2.44
CA VAL A 23 -5.77 1.92 -3.23
C VAL A 23 -4.92 3.04 -3.81
N LYS A 24 -3.60 2.85 -3.81
CA LYS A 24 -2.66 3.83 -4.36
C LYS A 24 -2.52 3.66 -5.86
N ASP A 25 -2.38 2.41 -6.31
CA ASP A 25 -2.16 2.07 -7.71
C ASP A 25 -2.68 0.66 -8.03
N GLU A 26 -3.13 0.46 -9.27
CA GLU A 26 -3.64 -0.81 -9.79
C GLU A 26 -3.13 -1.03 -11.23
N ASP A 27 -2.55 -2.20 -11.50
CA ASP A 27 -2.05 -2.54 -12.84
C ASP A 27 -3.18 -2.87 -13.84
N LYS A 28 -4.23 -3.53 -13.35
CA LYS A 28 -5.41 -3.97 -14.11
C LYS A 28 -6.67 -3.69 -13.33
N SER A 29 -7.74 -3.36 -14.07
CA SER A 29 -9.08 -3.26 -13.47
C SER A 29 -9.58 -4.62 -12.99
N GLU A 30 -10.45 -4.60 -11.98
CA GLU A 30 -11.10 -5.80 -11.44
C GLU A 30 -11.84 -6.60 -12.52
N ASN A 31 -12.57 -5.91 -13.41
CA ASN A 31 -13.33 -6.55 -14.48
C ASN A 31 -12.44 -7.30 -15.48
N GLN A 32 -11.26 -6.78 -15.80
CA GLN A 32 -10.32 -7.45 -16.69
C GLN A 32 -9.78 -8.73 -16.05
N HIS A 33 -9.33 -8.62 -14.80
CA HIS A 33 -8.86 -9.76 -14.02
C HIS A 33 -9.95 -10.83 -13.87
N TYR A 34 -11.18 -10.43 -13.54
CA TYR A 34 -12.33 -11.34 -13.39
C TYR A 34 -12.62 -12.10 -14.68
N ARG A 35 -12.61 -11.42 -15.84
CA ARG A 35 -12.83 -12.09 -17.14
C ARG A 35 -11.74 -13.10 -17.47
N SER A 36 -10.48 -12.77 -17.19
CA SER A 36 -9.36 -13.69 -17.37
C SER A 36 -9.46 -14.91 -16.45
N LEU A 37 -9.88 -14.73 -15.20
CA LEU A 37 -10.16 -15.84 -14.28
C LEU A 37 -11.33 -16.71 -14.77
N GLN A 38 -12.41 -16.10 -15.25
CA GLN A 38 -13.54 -16.85 -15.80
C GLN A 38 -13.14 -17.69 -17.01
N GLY A 39 -12.32 -17.15 -17.92
CA GLY A 39 -11.78 -17.89 -19.06
C GLY A 39 -10.96 -19.10 -18.62
N LEU A 40 -10.09 -18.92 -17.62
CA LEU A 40 -9.31 -20.01 -17.03
C LEU A 40 -10.22 -21.09 -16.40
N SER A 41 -11.25 -20.68 -15.65
CA SER A 41 -12.23 -21.61 -15.06
C SER A 41 -13.04 -22.38 -16.09
N ASN A 42 -13.27 -21.80 -17.27
CA ASN A 42 -13.95 -22.45 -18.39
C ASN A 42 -13.04 -23.42 -19.17
N GLY A 43 -11.77 -23.58 -18.77
CA GLY A 43 -10.81 -24.43 -19.45
C GLY A 43 -10.22 -23.82 -20.73
N VAL A 44 -10.38 -22.51 -20.93
CA VAL A 44 -9.73 -21.79 -22.03
C VAL A 44 -8.29 -21.50 -21.65
N GLU A 45 -7.37 -21.63 -22.60
CA GLU A 45 -5.98 -21.23 -22.39
C GLU A 45 -5.89 -19.71 -22.25
N VAL A 46 -5.51 -19.24 -21.06
CA VAL A 46 -5.35 -17.82 -20.73
C VAL A 46 -3.90 -17.58 -20.29
N PRO A 47 -3.20 -16.58 -20.85
CA PRO A 47 -1.84 -16.24 -20.42
C PRO A 47 -1.75 -15.92 -18.93
N TYR A 48 -0.66 -16.33 -18.28
CA TYR A 48 -0.42 -16.11 -16.86
C TYR A 48 -0.51 -14.63 -16.47
N ASP A 49 0.11 -13.74 -17.25
CA ASP A 49 0.11 -12.30 -16.96
C ASP A 49 -1.29 -11.68 -17.00
N SER A 50 -2.23 -12.28 -17.75
CA SER A 50 -3.61 -11.83 -17.83
C SER A 50 -4.42 -12.24 -16.60
N THR A 51 -4.05 -13.34 -15.94
CA THR A 51 -4.73 -13.81 -14.72
C THR A 51 -4.18 -13.13 -13.48
N LEU A 52 -2.95 -12.64 -13.49
CA LEU A 52 -2.40 -11.86 -12.38
C LEU A 52 -2.96 -10.44 -12.34
N ARG A 53 -3.20 -9.91 -11.13
CA ARG A 53 -3.49 -8.51 -10.84
C ARG A 53 -2.70 -8.07 -9.62
N VAL A 54 -2.07 -6.90 -9.70
CA VAL A 54 -1.25 -6.32 -8.65
C VAL A 54 -1.90 -5.03 -8.16
N VAL A 55 -2.16 -4.98 -6.85
CA VAL A 55 -2.73 -3.82 -6.16
C VAL A 55 -1.70 -3.32 -5.17
N VAL A 56 -1.33 -2.04 -5.28
CA VAL A 56 -0.34 -1.40 -4.41
C VAL A 56 -1.04 -0.43 -3.45
N HIS A 57 -0.72 -0.54 -2.16
CA HIS A 57 -1.18 0.38 -1.12
C HIS A 57 -0.03 1.27 -0.63
N GLU A 58 -0.34 2.37 0.08
CA GLU A 58 0.66 3.35 0.53
C GLU A 58 1.78 2.75 1.40
N GLY A 59 1.48 1.73 2.22
CA GLY A 59 2.46 1.07 3.07
C GLY A 59 3.17 2.03 4.05
N SER A 60 4.35 1.62 4.53
CA SER A 60 5.22 2.50 5.31
C SER A 60 6.27 3.13 4.41
N ARG A 61 6.54 4.42 4.62
CA ARG A 61 7.65 5.14 3.96
C ARG A 61 9.02 4.68 4.47
N THR A 62 9.08 4.15 5.69
CA THR A 62 10.33 3.70 6.29
C THR A 62 10.70 2.33 5.73
N PRO A 63 11.96 2.11 5.30
CA PRO A 63 12.40 0.80 4.90
C PRO A 63 12.24 -0.20 6.06
N LYS A 64 12.03 -1.47 5.74
CA LYS A 64 11.87 -2.51 6.75
C LYS A 64 13.18 -2.71 7.51
N LEU A 65 13.20 -2.27 8.77
CA LEU A 65 14.26 -2.58 9.72
C LEU A 65 13.84 -3.80 10.57
N PRO A 66 14.80 -4.55 11.12
CA PRO A 66 14.51 -5.52 12.17
C PRO A 66 13.72 -4.85 13.31
N PRO A 67 12.78 -5.56 13.95
CA PRO A 67 12.01 -4.99 15.04
C PRO A 67 12.95 -4.60 16.19
N ARG A 68 12.81 -3.37 16.70
CA ARG A 68 13.57 -2.91 17.85
C ARG A 68 13.12 -3.71 19.08
N GLN A 69 14.03 -4.44 19.71
CA GLN A 69 13.77 -5.09 21.00
C GLN A 69 13.58 -4.00 22.06
N THR A 70 12.33 -3.76 22.45
CA THR A 70 11.98 -2.73 23.43
C THR A 70 12.18 -3.18 24.87
N GLN A 71 12.21 -4.49 25.11
CA GLN A 71 12.40 -5.09 26.43
C GLN A 71 13.51 -6.14 26.39
N LYS A 72 14.41 -6.09 27.37
CA LYS A 72 15.41 -7.13 27.59
C LYS A 72 14.72 -8.36 28.20
N HIS A 73 15.45 -9.46 28.33
CA HIS A 73 14.96 -10.65 29.01
C HIS A 73 14.47 -10.30 30.44
N PRO A 74 13.33 -10.85 30.93
CA PRO A 74 12.75 -10.46 32.22
C PRO A 74 13.72 -10.54 33.40
N VAL A 75 14.57 -11.58 33.42
CA VAL A 75 15.59 -11.79 34.48
C VAL A 75 16.67 -10.71 34.48
N SER A 76 16.96 -10.11 33.33
CA SER A 76 17.96 -9.02 33.20
C SER A 76 17.41 -7.62 33.51
N SER A 77 16.10 -7.53 33.76
CA SER A 77 15.38 -6.27 33.99
C SER A 77 14.78 -6.19 35.39
N ALA A 78 15.28 -6.99 36.33
CA ALA A 78 14.88 -6.93 37.73
C ALA A 78 15.27 -5.54 38.27
N ARG A 79 14.26 -4.69 38.48
CA ARG A 79 14.40 -3.38 39.09
C ARG A 79 14.74 -3.62 40.56
N GLU A 80 15.88 -3.12 41.02
CA GLU A 80 16.22 -3.09 42.45
C GLU A 80 15.06 -2.41 43.20
N GLN A 81 14.49 -3.11 44.18
CA GLN A 81 13.50 -2.59 45.13
C GLN A 81 14.22 -2.10 46.38
#